data_AF-A0AAF0VAR5-F1
#
_entry.id   AF-A0AAF0VAR5-F1
#
_cell.length_a   1.000
_cell.length_b   1.000
_cell.length_c   1.000
_cell.angle_alpha   90.00
_cell.angle_beta   90.00
_cell.angle_gamma   90.00
#
_symmetry.space_group_name_H-M   'P 1'
#
loop_
_entity.id
_entity.type
_entity.pdbx_description
1 polymer ?
#
loop_
_entity_poly.entity_id
_entity_poly.type
_entity_poly.pdbx_seq_one_letter_code
_entity_poly.pdbx_strand_id
1 'polypeptide(L)'
;MGRKKDWKAGGKNLPVTVDEHGEVRYDAIVRQGENAKKIVYSQHKDLIPKFVKEDESDEEMDQDEKQKVIDETMEETKAALEKIVNSQESKFIKYKPSQQAAAFNSGAKERIIRMVEMPVDPLDPPKFKHKRVPRASGSPPVPVMHSPPRPVTVKDQQDWKIPPCISNWKNPKGYTIPLDKRLAADGRGLQDVQINDNFAKLSEALYVAEQKAREAVAMRSKVQKEMMMKEKEKKEIELRELARKARSDRLVGPKESRGEREERLNREKIREERRRERERERRLEAKDAAMGKKSKITRDRDRDVSEKVALGMASTGTSRGEVMYDQRLFNQEKGMDSGFAVDDSYNVYDKGLFTAQPTLSTLYRPKKDTDSEMYGGADEQLDKIMKTERFKPDKAFSGTSERTSTRDGPVPFEADPFGLDQFLTEVKKGKKAMSNVGSGGTMKASAGSTRDGYETSSRTRIAFDKGR
;
A
#
# COMPACT_ATOMS: atom_id res chain seq x y z
N MET A 1 46.02 35.13 -62.40
CA MET A 1 44.96 34.54 -63.26
C MET A 1 45.50 33.25 -63.87
N GLY A 2 45.02 32.09 -63.42
CA GLY A 2 45.52 30.79 -63.88
C GLY A 2 45.13 30.50 -65.32
N ARG A 3 46.09 30.58 -66.25
CA ARG A 3 45.95 30.06 -67.62
C ARG A 3 46.40 28.59 -67.63
N LYS A 4 45.54 27.68 -67.16
CA LYS A 4 45.67 26.25 -67.48
C LYS A 4 44.29 25.65 -67.72
N LYS A 5 44.13 25.02 -68.89
CA LYS A 5 42.93 24.30 -69.34
C LYS A 5 42.57 23.08 -68.48
N ASP A 6 43.42 22.71 -67.53
CA ASP A 6 43.23 21.55 -66.63
C ASP A 6 42.65 21.93 -65.26
N TRP A 7 42.27 23.20 -65.04
CA TRP A 7 41.51 23.56 -63.85
C TRP A 7 40.16 22.85 -63.92
N LYS A 8 39.95 21.84 -63.06
CA LYS A 8 38.63 21.21 -62.88
C LYS A 8 37.62 22.32 -62.58
N ALA A 9 36.87 22.72 -63.60
CA ALA A 9 35.81 23.72 -63.54
C ALA A 9 34.65 23.12 -62.72
N GLY A 10 34.78 23.16 -61.39
CA GLY A 10 33.84 22.51 -60.49
C GLY A 10 34.30 22.51 -59.04
N GLY A 11 35.05 23.52 -58.60
CA GLY A 11 35.30 23.72 -57.18
C GLY A 11 33.98 23.95 -56.45
N LYS A 12 33.66 23.13 -55.46
CA LYS A 12 32.43 23.25 -54.64
C LYS A 12 32.54 24.35 -53.57
N ASN A 13 33.51 25.25 -53.71
CA ASN A 13 33.83 26.26 -52.71
C ASN A 13 33.11 27.55 -53.09
N LEU A 14 32.42 28.15 -52.12
CA LEU A 14 31.88 29.49 -52.29
C LEU A 14 33.03 30.49 -52.42
N PRO A 15 32.93 31.48 -53.33
CA PRO A 15 33.94 32.51 -53.46
C PRO A 15 34.02 33.35 -52.19
N VAL A 16 35.24 33.57 -51.69
CA VAL A 16 35.49 34.46 -50.54
C VAL A 16 35.26 35.89 -51.01
N THR A 17 34.26 36.56 -50.43
CA THR A 17 33.96 37.97 -50.70
C THR A 17 34.32 38.82 -49.49
N VAL A 18 34.69 40.08 -49.74
CA VAL A 18 35.00 41.07 -48.69
C VAL A 18 33.94 42.17 -48.70
N ASP A 19 33.77 42.84 -47.56
CA ASP A 19 32.91 44.01 -47.42
C ASP A 19 33.62 45.31 -47.79
N GLU A 20 32.92 46.44 -47.62
CA GLU A 20 33.43 47.78 -47.90
C GLU A 20 34.59 48.18 -46.99
N HIS A 21 34.71 47.54 -45.82
CA HIS A 21 35.78 47.76 -44.85
C HIS A 21 36.96 46.78 -45.04
N GLY A 22 36.86 45.85 -46.00
CA GLY A 22 37.87 44.84 -46.30
C GLY A 22 37.82 43.60 -45.38
N GLU A 23 36.79 43.47 -44.55
CA GLU A 23 36.55 42.27 -43.74
C GLU A 23 35.92 41.16 -44.59
N VAL A 24 36.26 39.90 -44.30
CA VAL A 24 35.72 38.75 -45.03
C VAL A 24 34.26 38.53 -44.66
N ARG A 25 33.39 38.45 -45.67
CA ARG A 25 31.94 38.21 -45.50
C ARG A 25 31.64 36.72 -45.26
N TYR A 26 31.74 36.29 -44.01
CA TYR A 26 31.34 34.95 -43.58
C TYR A 26 29.82 34.71 -43.65
N ASP A 27 29.03 35.78 -43.63
CA ASP A 27 27.55 35.76 -43.71
C ASP A 27 27.02 35.10 -44.99
N ALA A 28 27.83 35.06 -46.06
CA ALA A 28 27.49 34.40 -47.31
C ALA A 28 27.20 32.89 -47.15
N ILE A 29 27.75 32.26 -46.11
CA ILE A 29 27.50 30.85 -45.77
C ILE A 29 26.06 30.66 -45.27
N VAL A 30 25.57 31.56 -44.42
CA VAL A 30 24.24 31.45 -43.81
C VAL A 30 23.15 31.79 -44.82
N ARG A 31 23.42 32.72 -45.73
CA ARG A 31 22.47 33.16 -46.78
C ARG A 31 22.41 32.21 -47.99
N GLN A 32 23.04 31.03 -47.90
CA GLN A 32 23.09 30.09 -49.01
C GLN A 32 21.68 29.57 -49.36
N GLY A 33 21.30 29.67 -50.64
CA GLY A 33 19.99 29.22 -51.12
C GLY A 33 18.83 30.16 -50.76
N GLU A 34 19.12 31.31 -50.14
CA GLU A 34 18.14 32.34 -49.83
C GLU A 34 18.15 33.47 -50.87
N ASN A 35 17.09 34.28 -50.89
CA ASN A 35 17.04 35.46 -51.75
C ASN A 35 18.04 36.52 -51.25
N ALA A 36 18.74 37.20 -52.16
CA ALA A 36 19.67 38.29 -51.82
C ALA A 36 19.01 39.42 -50.99
N LYS A 37 17.69 39.61 -51.14
CA LYS A 37 16.90 40.58 -50.37
C LYS A 37 16.55 40.11 -48.95
N LYS A 38 16.72 38.82 -48.63
CA LYS A 38 16.39 38.30 -47.31
C LYS A 38 17.45 38.76 -46.32
N ILE A 39 17.00 39.43 -45.27
CA ILE A 39 17.85 39.94 -44.20
C ILE A 39 18.13 38.80 -43.22
N VAL A 40 19.40 38.57 -42.93
CA VAL A 40 19.86 37.61 -41.92
C VAL A 40 20.90 38.31 -41.05
N TYR A 41 20.66 38.28 -39.75
CA TYR A 41 21.56 38.78 -38.72
C TYR A 41 22.53 37.66 -38.32
N SER A 42 23.82 37.95 -38.36
CA SER A 42 24.89 36.98 -38.10
C SER A 42 26.13 37.63 -37.49
N GLN A 43 26.21 38.96 -37.50
CA GLN A 43 27.38 39.68 -37.01
C GLN A 43 27.21 40.02 -35.52
N HIS A 44 28.32 40.09 -34.79
CA HIS A 44 28.28 40.55 -33.39
C HIS A 44 27.71 41.97 -33.25
N LYS A 45 27.89 42.82 -34.27
CA LYS A 45 27.29 44.16 -34.36
C LYS A 45 25.76 44.13 -34.26
N ASP A 46 25.12 43.04 -34.71
CA ASP A 46 23.66 42.86 -34.63
C ASP A 46 23.17 42.53 -33.21
N LEU A 47 24.05 42.02 -32.33
CA LEU A 47 23.74 41.70 -30.93
C LEU A 47 23.82 42.94 -30.02
N ILE A 48 24.58 43.95 -30.43
CA ILE A 48 24.83 45.14 -29.61
C ILE A 48 23.57 46.01 -29.64
N PRO A 49 23.00 46.36 -28.47
CA PRO A 49 21.82 47.22 -28.42
C PRO A 49 22.17 48.60 -28.96
N LYS A 50 21.31 49.12 -29.84
CA LYS A 50 21.36 50.52 -30.27
C LYS A 50 20.60 51.36 -29.25
N PHE A 51 21.32 52.23 -28.56
CA PHE A 51 20.70 53.21 -27.67
C PHE A 51 20.30 54.43 -28.49
N VAL A 52 19.02 54.77 -28.46
CA VAL A 52 18.52 56.02 -29.05
C VAL A 52 19.14 57.16 -28.24
N LYS A 53 19.93 58.01 -28.89
CA LYS A 53 20.32 59.29 -28.30
C LYS A 53 19.12 60.23 -28.43
N GLU A 54 18.78 60.95 -27.36
CA GLU A 54 17.62 61.86 -27.32
C GLU A 54 17.64 62.92 -28.44
N ASP A 55 18.82 63.20 -29.02
CA ASP A 55 19.02 64.17 -30.10
C ASP A 55 18.90 63.56 -31.52
N GLU A 56 18.81 62.25 -31.65
CA GLU A 56 18.55 61.53 -32.91
C GLU A 56 17.11 60.97 -32.85
N SER A 57 16.15 61.88 -32.82
CA SER A 57 14.81 61.57 -33.32
C SER A 57 14.95 61.27 -34.81
N ASP A 58 15.16 59.99 -35.14
CA ASP A 58 14.89 59.46 -36.48
C ASP A 58 13.63 60.15 -36.98
N GLU A 59 13.71 60.76 -38.16
CA GLU A 59 12.62 61.42 -38.87
C GLU A 59 11.36 60.57 -38.73
N GLU A 60 10.56 60.90 -37.72
CA GLU A 60 9.44 60.09 -37.33
C GLU A 60 8.40 60.41 -38.39
N MET A 61 8.37 59.60 -39.47
CA MET A 61 7.45 59.76 -40.59
C MET A 61 6.13 60.29 -40.07
N ASP A 62 5.68 61.42 -40.60
CA ASP A 62 4.47 62.10 -40.13
C ASP A 62 3.35 61.06 -40.05
N GLN A 63 2.50 61.14 -39.02
CA GLN A 63 1.46 60.14 -38.78
C GLN A 63 0.57 59.95 -40.03
N ASP A 64 0.38 61.01 -40.81
CA ASP A 64 -0.35 61.00 -42.08
C ASP A 64 0.38 60.23 -43.19
N GLU A 65 1.70 60.31 -43.27
CA GLU A 65 2.50 59.55 -44.25
C GLU A 65 2.55 58.06 -43.89
N LYS A 66 2.65 57.75 -42.60
CA LYS A 66 2.52 56.36 -42.10
C LYS A 66 1.17 55.77 -42.49
N GLN A 67 0.08 56.54 -42.33
CA GLN A 67 -1.26 56.08 -42.68
C GLN A 67 -1.40 55.80 -44.18
N LYS A 68 -0.86 56.67 -45.04
CA LYS A 68 -0.86 56.44 -46.50
C LYS A 68 -0.14 55.14 -46.90
N VAL A 69 1.04 54.87 -46.32
CA VAL A 69 1.79 53.63 -46.60
C VAL A 69 0.99 52.39 -46.14
N ILE A 70 0.27 52.48 -45.03
CA ILE A 70 -0.60 51.40 -44.54
C ILE A 70 -1.73 51.14 -45.55
N ASP A 71 -2.40 52.20 -46.00
CA ASP A 71 -3.53 52.07 -46.92
C ASP A 71 -3.09 51.51 -48.28
N GLU A 72 -1.97 52.00 -48.83
CA GLU A 72 -1.38 51.48 -50.08
C GLU A 72 -1.00 49.99 -49.98
N THR A 73 -0.30 49.60 -48.90
CA THR A 73 0.08 48.19 -48.69
C THR A 73 -1.14 47.29 -48.45
N MET A 74 -2.19 47.81 -47.82
CA MET A 74 -3.45 47.10 -47.65
C MET A 74 -4.15 46.85 -48.99
N GLU A 75 -4.21 47.87 -49.85
CA GLU A 75 -4.82 47.75 -51.18
C GLU A 75 -4.06 46.76 -52.07
N GLU A 76 -2.73 46.83 -52.09
CA GLU A 76 -1.89 45.90 -52.86
C GLU A 76 -2.06 44.44 -52.37
N THR A 77 -2.03 44.23 -51.05
CA THR A 77 -2.18 42.89 -50.48
C THR A 77 -3.58 42.34 -50.70
N LYS A 78 -4.62 43.17 -50.57
CA LYS A 78 -6.00 42.81 -50.89
C LYS A 78 -6.16 42.42 -52.36
N ALA A 79 -5.66 43.23 -53.29
CA ALA A 79 -5.73 42.94 -54.72
C ALA A 79 -4.99 41.65 -55.09
N ALA A 80 -3.84 41.38 -54.46
CA ALA A 80 -3.09 40.14 -54.65
C ALA A 80 -3.88 38.92 -54.17
N LEU A 81 -4.56 39.01 -53.02
CA LEU A 81 -5.41 37.95 -52.49
C LEU A 81 -6.64 37.71 -53.36
N GLU A 82 -7.32 38.78 -53.81
CA GLU A 82 -8.48 38.68 -54.70
C GLU A 82 -8.11 38.02 -56.04
N LYS A 83 -6.91 38.29 -56.56
CA LYS A 83 -6.40 37.65 -57.78
C LYS A 83 -6.15 36.15 -57.60
N ILE A 84 -5.77 35.71 -56.41
CA ILE A 84 -5.63 34.27 -56.09
C ILE A 84 -7.01 33.58 -56.09
N VAL A 85 -8.07 34.32 -55.72
CA VAL A 85 -9.45 33.81 -55.68
C VAL A 85 -10.10 33.79 -57.07
N ASN A 86 -9.85 34.79 -57.92
CA ASN A 86 -10.60 35.02 -59.17
C ASN A 86 -9.73 34.84 -60.44
N SER A 87 -9.25 33.63 -60.72
CA SER A 87 -8.35 33.37 -61.86
C SER A 87 -9.00 32.53 -62.96
N GLN A 88 -9.64 33.14 -63.98
CA GLN A 88 -9.92 32.49 -65.29
C GLN A 88 -10.09 33.50 -66.44
N GLU A 89 -9.07 33.63 -67.31
CA GLU A 89 -9.20 34.23 -68.66
C GLU A 89 -8.18 33.62 -69.65
N SER A 90 -8.55 33.52 -70.92
CA SER A 90 -7.69 33.04 -72.02
C SER A 90 -6.64 34.07 -72.43
N LYS A 91 -5.38 33.65 -72.65
CA LYS A 91 -4.23 34.56 -72.83
C LYS A 91 -3.49 34.29 -74.15
N PHE A 92 -3.13 35.37 -74.85
CA PHE A 92 -2.16 35.31 -75.95
C PHE A 92 -0.76 35.59 -75.40
N ILE A 93 0.20 34.70 -75.67
CA ILE A 93 1.59 34.80 -75.20
C ILE A 93 2.50 34.93 -76.41
N LYS A 94 3.30 35.99 -76.44
CA LYS A 94 4.38 36.17 -77.41
C LYS A 94 5.64 35.48 -76.88
N TYR A 95 6.07 34.41 -77.54
CA TYR A 95 7.19 33.58 -77.13
C TYR A 95 8.38 33.75 -78.08
N LYS A 96 9.55 34.04 -77.52
CA LYS A 96 10.82 34.08 -78.25
C LYS A 96 11.66 32.86 -77.85
N PRO A 97 11.89 31.89 -78.76
CA PRO A 97 12.71 30.72 -78.46
C PRO A 97 14.16 31.11 -78.11
N SER A 98 14.75 30.39 -77.14
CA SER A 98 16.16 30.58 -76.76
C SER A 98 17.12 30.04 -77.83
N GLN A 99 16.73 28.96 -78.52
CA GLN A 99 17.46 28.43 -79.67
C GLN A 99 16.97 29.11 -80.95
N GLN A 100 17.83 29.92 -81.56
CA GLN A 100 17.54 30.63 -82.80
C GLN A 100 18.44 30.05 -83.90
N ALA A 101 17.90 29.09 -84.65
CA ALA A 101 18.49 28.67 -85.92
C ALA A 101 17.47 28.85 -87.04
N ALA A 102 17.93 29.20 -88.24
CA ALA A 102 17.06 29.47 -89.39
C ALA A 102 16.20 28.26 -89.80
N ALA A 103 16.64 27.04 -89.48
CA ALA A 103 15.89 25.80 -89.71
C ALA A 103 14.71 25.61 -88.73
N PHE A 104 14.71 26.34 -87.60
CA PHE A 104 13.63 26.28 -86.63
C PHE A 104 12.64 27.44 -86.83
N ASN A 105 11.38 27.19 -86.51
CA ASN A 105 10.30 28.19 -86.54
C ASN A 105 10.08 28.86 -87.92
N SER A 106 10.30 28.13 -89.02
CA SER A 106 10.10 28.63 -90.39
C SER A 106 10.77 29.98 -90.66
N GLY A 107 11.90 30.27 -90.00
CA GLY A 107 12.63 31.53 -90.10
C GLY A 107 12.07 32.70 -89.26
N ALA A 108 10.95 32.52 -88.55
CA ALA A 108 10.39 33.54 -87.66
C ALA A 108 11.16 33.61 -86.33
N LYS A 109 11.43 34.83 -85.86
CA LYS A 109 12.15 35.06 -84.59
C LYS A 109 11.28 34.80 -83.36
N GLU A 110 9.95 34.83 -83.51
CA GLU A 110 8.98 34.81 -82.41
C GLU A 110 7.75 33.96 -82.80
N ARG A 111 7.02 33.48 -81.81
CA ARG A 111 5.76 32.73 -81.93
C ARG A 111 4.68 33.42 -81.11
N ILE A 112 3.43 33.43 -81.60
CA ILE A 112 2.28 33.88 -80.81
C ILE A 112 1.46 32.63 -80.49
N ILE A 113 1.27 32.36 -79.21
CA ILE A 113 0.57 31.17 -78.71
C ILE A 113 -0.71 31.63 -78.02
N ARG A 114 -1.85 31.08 -78.43
CA ARG A 114 -3.13 31.27 -77.73
C ARG A 114 -3.31 30.13 -76.74
N MET A 115 -3.29 30.44 -75.44
CA MET A 115 -3.59 29.49 -74.38
C MET A 115 -5.09 29.55 -74.07
N VAL A 116 -5.77 28.42 -74.25
CA VAL A 116 -7.18 28.23 -73.92
C VAL A 116 -7.27 27.14 -72.86
N GLU A 117 -8.00 27.39 -71.78
CA GLU A 117 -8.26 26.39 -70.75
C GLU A 117 -9.18 25.30 -71.32
N MET A 118 -8.78 24.04 -71.16
CA MET A 118 -9.57 22.91 -71.66
C MET A 118 -10.81 22.75 -70.78
N PRO A 119 -12.04 22.72 -71.35
CA PRO A 119 -13.25 22.52 -70.56
C PRO A 119 -13.20 21.16 -69.85
N VAL A 120 -13.50 21.15 -68.55
CA VAL A 120 -13.48 19.95 -67.70
C VAL A 120 -14.88 19.36 -67.62
N ASP A 121 -15.01 18.04 -67.76
CA ASP A 121 -16.28 17.32 -67.61
C ASP A 121 -16.72 17.33 -66.13
N PRO A 122 -17.94 17.81 -65.81
CA PRO A 122 -18.44 17.86 -64.44
C PRO A 122 -18.67 16.48 -63.80
N LEU A 123 -18.77 15.40 -64.59
CA LEU A 123 -18.97 14.04 -64.10
C LEU A 123 -17.67 13.23 -63.99
N ASP A 124 -16.55 13.80 -64.43
CA ASP A 124 -15.25 13.12 -64.42
C ASP A 124 -14.76 12.95 -62.97
N PRO A 125 -14.44 11.72 -62.52
CA PRO A 125 -13.96 11.49 -61.15
C PRO A 125 -12.55 12.08 -60.94
N PRO A 126 -12.14 12.36 -59.69
CA PRO A 126 -10.79 12.85 -59.38
C PRO A 126 -9.68 11.94 -59.93
N LYS A 127 -8.90 12.45 -60.90
CA LYS A 127 -7.88 11.67 -61.64
C LYS A 127 -6.67 11.23 -60.81
N PHE A 128 -6.37 11.93 -59.72
CA PHE A 128 -5.14 11.73 -58.94
C PHE A 128 -5.41 11.42 -57.47
N LYS A 129 -4.63 10.48 -56.90
CA LYS A 129 -4.64 10.19 -55.46
C LYS A 129 -3.67 11.11 -54.72
N HIS A 130 -4.06 11.58 -53.54
CA HIS A 130 -3.19 12.38 -52.69
C HIS A 130 -2.05 11.52 -52.12
N LYS A 131 -0.80 11.90 -52.42
CA LYS A 131 0.40 11.30 -51.83
C LYS A 131 0.98 12.25 -50.79
N ARG A 132 1.10 11.80 -49.54
CA ARG A 132 1.79 12.56 -48.49
C ARG A 132 3.29 12.37 -48.64
N VAL A 133 4.00 13.46 -48.90
CA VAL A 133 5.47 13.51 -48.95
C VAL A 133 5.96 14.05 -47.61
N PRO A 134 7.12 13.61 -47.08
CA PRO A 134 7.73 14.26 -45.93
C PRO A 134 7.87 15.76 -46.19
N ARG A 135 7.74 16.57 -45.12
CA ARG A 135 7.97 18.01 -45.23
C ARG A 135 9.39 18.22 -45.77
N ALA A 136 9.53 19.09 -46.77
CA ALA A 136 10.84 19.51 -47.24
C ALA A 136 11.65 20.08 -46.07
N SER A 137 12.98 19.96 -46.13
CA SER A 137 13.84 20.70 -45.20
C SER A 137 13.46 22.17 -45.26
N GLY A 138 13.26 22.78 -44.09
CA GLY A 138 12.91 24.21 -44.01
C GLY A 138 14.02 25.12 -44.53
N SER A 139 13.82 26.43 -44.40
CA SER A 139 14.91 27.39 -44.57
C SER A 139 16.09 27.02 -43.67
N PRO A 140 17.34 27.36 -44.05
CA PRO A 140 18.51 27.13 -43.21
C PRO A 140 18.28 27.68 -41.78
N PRO A 141 18.88 27.05 -40.75
CA PRO A 141 18.74 27.51 -39.39
C PRO A 141 19.32 28.93 -39.26
N VAL A 142 18.52 29.83 -38.70
CA VAL A 142 18.93 31.22 -38.44
C VAL A 142 19.99 31.24 -37.32
N PRO A 143 21.01 32.10 -37.40
CA PRO A 143 22.00 32.25 -36.33
C PRO A 143 21.33 32.59 -34.99
N VAL A 144 21.75 31.89 -33.94
CA VAL A 144 21.24 32.11 -32.58
C VAL A 144 22.12 33.14 -31.88
N MET A 145 21.56 34.33 -31.65
CA MET A 145 22.28 35.48 -31.10
C MET A 145 22.16 35.53 -29.57
N HIS A 146 22.74 34.55 -28.87
CA HIS A 146 22.80 34.55 -27.41
C HIS A 146 23.98 35.37 -26.90
N SER A 147 23.84 35.91 -25.68
CA SER A 147 24.99 36.37 -24.91
C SER A 147 25.96 35.22 -24.65
N PRO A 148 27.27 35.48 -24.44
CA PRO A 148 28.23 34.44 -24.10
C PRO A 148 27.76 33.57 -22.93
N PRO A 149 28.07 32.25 -22.94
CA PRO A 149 27.61 31.34 -21.90
C PRO A 149 28.20 31.76 -20.55
N ARG A 150 27.32 31.94 -19.56
CA ARG A 150 27.75 32.18 -18.17
C ARG A 150 28.20 30.86 -17.58
N PRO A 151 29.40 30.75 -16.98
CA PRO A 151 29.83 29.52 -16.33
C PRO A 151 28.90 29.22 -15.16
N VAL A 152 28.30 28.02 -15.17
CA VAL A 152 27.45 27.54 -14.08
C VAL A 152 28.34 27.17 -12.91
N THR A 153 28.03 27.64 -11.71
CA THR A 153 28.78 27.23 -10.52
C THR A 153 28.43 25.79 -10.15
N VAL A 154 29.39 25.05 -9.57
CA VAL A 154 29.14 23.67 -9.11
C VAL A 154 28.01 23.63 -8.08
N LYS A 155 27.89 24.68 -7.26
CA LYS A 155 26.80 24.84 -6.30
C LYS A 155 25.44 24.94 -6.99
N ASP A 156 25.30 25.84 -7.98
CA ASP A 156 24.05 25.98 -8.72
C ASP A 156 23.67 24.64 -9.38
N GLN A 157 24.63 23.94 -9.98
CA GLN A 157 24.36 22.64 -10.58
C GLN A 157 23.85 21.59 -9.57
N GLN A 158 24.34 21.63 -8.33
CA GLN A 158 23.88 20.75 -7.24
C GLN A 158 22.50 21.15 -6.73
N ASP A 159 22.26 22.44 -6.51
CA ASP A 159 20.98 22.97 -6.02
C ASP A 159 19.85 22.69 -7.03
N TRP A 160 20.17 22.71 -8.33
CA TRP A 160 19.25 22.38 -9.42
C TRP A 160 19.19 20.89 -9.77
N LYS A 161 19.85 20.02 -9.00
CA LYS A 161 19.78 18.56 -9.22
C LYS A 161 18.47 18.00 -8.68
N ILE A 162 17.51 17.82 -9.58
CA ILE A 162 16.19 17.27 -9.25
C ILE A 162 16.31 15.79 -8.83
N PRO A 163 15.86 15.39 -7.62
CA PRO A 163 15.84 14.00 -7.20
C PRO A 163 14.95 13.12 -8.09
N PRO A 164 15.27 11.83 -8.29
CA PRO A 164 14.44 10.93 -9.06
C PRO A 164 13.08 10.72 -8.37
N CYS A 165 12.01 10.69 -9.15
CA CYS A 165 10.67 10.40 -8.63
C CYS A 165 10.53 8.89 -8.37
N ILE A 166 10.44 8.53 -7.09
CA ILE A 166 10.16 7.17 -6.63
C ILE A 166 8.72 7.14 -6.14
N SER A 167 7.85 6.48 -6.91
CA SER A 167 6.43 6.43 -6.57
C SER A 167 6.09 5.18 -5.75
N ASN A 168 5.16 5.32 -4.81
CA ASN A 168 4.62 4.20 -4.03
C ASN A 168 3.61 3.34 -4.83
N TRP A 169 3.18 3.80 -6.01
CA TRP A 169 2.13 3.14 -6.81
C TRP A 169 2.62 2.50 -8.11
N LYS A 170 3.61 3.10 -8.78
CA LYS A 170 3.99 2.73 -10.15
C LYS A 170 5.49 2.47 -10.25
N ASN A 171 5.81 1.33 -10.85
CA ASN A 171 7.17 0.96 -11.24
C ASN A 171 7.13 0.30 -12.63
N PRO A 172 6.94 1.08 -13.71
CA PRO A 172 6.69 0.53 -15.04
C PRO A 172 7.87 -0.26 -15.59
N LYS A 173 9.09 0.12 -15.21
CA LYS A 173 10.33 -0.55 -15.62
C LYS A 173 10.77 -1.63 -14.62
N GLY A 174 10.04 -1.85 -13.53
CA GLY A 174 10.31 -2.92 -12.57
C GLY A 174 11.63 -2.77 -11.80
N TYR A 175 12.13 -1.55 -11.59
CA TYR A 175 13.39 -1.34 -10.85
C TYR A 175 13.31 -1.88 -9.41
N THR A 176 14.36 -2.58 -8.98
CA THR A 176 14.53 -2.98 -7.59
C THR A 176 15.00 -1.77 -6.79
N ILE A 177 14.09 -1.20 -6.01
CA ILE A 177 14.32 0.03 -5.23
C ILE A 177 14.33 -0.36 -3.75
N PRO A 178 15.38 0.01 -2.98
CA PRO A 178 15.45 -0.31 -1.56
C PRO A 178 14.35 0.38 -0.76
N LEU A 179 14.02 -0.18 0.41
CA LEU A 179 12.87 0.23 1.21
C LEU A 179 12.98 1.67 1.74
N ASP A 180 14.20 2.10 2.10
CA ASP A 180 14.47 3.46 2.56
C ASP A 180 14.05 4.51 1.52
N LYS A 181 14.37 4.29 0.24
CA LYS A 181 14.02 5.23 -0.84
C LYS A 181 12.54 5.20 -1.21
N ARG A 182 11.84 4.09 -0.99
CA ARG A 182 10.37 4.02 -1.15
C ARG A 182 9.65 4.73 -0.02
N LEU A 183 10.12 4.52 1.21
CA LEU A 183 9.49 5.08 2.41
C LEU A 183 9.85 6.56 2.65
N ALA A 184 10.94 7.04 2.06
CA ALA A 184 11.43 8.42 2.25
C ALA A 184 10.40 9.50 1.91
N ALA A 185 9.51 9.27 0.92
CA ALA A 185 8.54 10.27 0.46
C ALA A 185 7.21 10.23 1.23
N ASP A 186 7.06 9.31 2.16
CA ASP A 186 5.78 8.98 2.77
C ASP A 186 5.31 10.03 3.79
N GLY A 187 6.21 10.90 4.28
CA GLY A 187 5.89 12.01 5.18
C GLY A 187 5.33 11.60 6.56
N ARG A 188 4.90 10.34 6.72
CA ARG A 188 4.40 9.75 7.98
C ARG A 188 5.44 9.81 9.10
N GLY A 189 6.73 9.71 8.76
CA GLY A 189 7.83 9.86 9.71
C GLY A 189 8.10 11.30 10.16
N LEU A 190 7.47 12.31 9.52
CA LEU A 190 7.54 13.72 9.92
C LEU A 190 6.33 14.13 10.77
N GLN A 191 5.31 13.27 10.89
CA GLN A 191 4.13 13.53 11.71
C GLN A 191 4.37 13.09 13.15
N ASP A 192 4.79 14.03 14.00
CA ASP A 192 4.79 13.81 15.44
C ASP A 192 3.34 13.87 15.94
N VAL A 193 2.79 12.74 16.37
CA VAL A 193 1.44 12.67 16.95
C VAL A 193 1.47 13.28 18.35
N GLN A 194 1.10 14.54 18.44
CA GLN A 194 0.92 15.24 19.71
C GLN A 194 -0.51 15.02 20.22
N ILE A 195 -0.66 14.64 21.50
CA ILE A 195 -1.96 14.45 22.16
C ILE A 195 -2.29 15.69 22.99
N ASN A 196 -3.55 16.14 22.94
CA ASN A 196 -4.03 17.31 23.67
C ASN A 196 -4.31 17.00 25.16
N ASP A 197 -3.89 17.87 26.07
CA ASP A 197 -4.12 17.77 27.53
C ASP A 197 -5.60 17.73 27.94
N ASN A 198 -6.50 18.17 27.06
CA ASN A 198 -7.95 18.06 27.30
C ASN A 198 -8.40 16.59 27.45
N PHE A 199 -7.70 15.64 26.84
CA PHE A 199 -7.96 14.21 27.05
C PHE A 199 -7.70 13.80 28.50
N ALA A 200 -6.63 14.32 29.12
CA ALA A 200 -6.34 14.07 30.52
C ALA A 200 -7.42 14.69 31.43
N LYS A 201 -7.76 15.97 31.20
CA LYS A 201 -8.83 16.67 31.96
C LYS A 201 -10.18 15.96 31.86
N LEU A 202 -10.54 15.47 30.67
CA LEU A 202 -11.78 14.71 30.47
C LEU A 202 -11.74 13.38 31.23
N SER A 203 -10.64 12.64 31.12
CA SER A 203 -10.50 11.34 31.80
C SER A 203 -10.56 11.48 33.33
N GLU A 204 -9.95 12.53 33.88
CA GLU A 204 -9.99 12.83 35.31
C GLU A 204 -11.39 13.24 35.76
N ALA A 205 -12.06 14.11 34.99
CA ALA A 205 -13.44 14.52 35.28
C ALA A 205 -14.40 13.31 35.29
N LEU A 206 -14.25 12.38 34.34
CA LEU A 206 -15.04 11.16 34.30
C LEU A 206 -14.75 10.24 35.50
N TYR A 207 -13.48 10.10 35.90
CA TYR A 207 -13.09 9.30 37.06
C TYR A 207 -13.69 9.85 38.36
N VAL A 208 -13.64 11.18 38.54
CA VAL A 208 -14.26 11.86 39.70
C VAL A 208 -15.78 11.73 39.66
N ALA A 209 -16.41 11.89 38.50
CA ALA A 209 -17.85 11.73 38.34
C ALA A 209 -18.30 10.30 38.68
N GLU A 210 -17.54 9.29 38.26
CA GLU A 210 -17.83 7.89 38.56
C GLU A 210 -17.77 7.61 40.07
N GLN A 211 -16.72 8.06 40.76
CA GLN A 211 -16.59 7.88 42.21
C GLN A 211 -17.78 8.49 42.95
N LYS A 212 -18.14 9.75 42.64
CA LYS A 212 -19.30 10.42 43.22
C LYS A 212 -20.62 9.69 42.93
N ALA A 213 -20.78 9.15 41.73
CA ALA A 213 -21.95 8.38 41.37
C ALA A 213 -22.05 7.08 42.20
N ARG A 214 -20.94 6.36 42.40
CA ARG A 214 -20.89 5.15 43.24
C ARG A 214 -21.21 5.46 44.71
N GLU A 215 -20.65 6.53 45.26
CA GLU A 215 -20.96 6.98 46.63
C GLU A 215 -22.45 7.30 46.79
N ALA A 216 -23.02 8.05 45.85
CA ALA A 216 -24.45 8.39 45.87
C ALA A 216 -25.33 7.14 45.79
N VAL A 217 -24.99 6.16 44.95
CA VAL A 217 -25.70 4.87 44.86
C VAL A 217 -25.57 4.07 46.16
N ALA A 218 -24.37 4.00 46.74
CA ALA A 218 -24.14 3.28 47.98
C ALA A 218 -24.92 3.90 49.15
N MET A 219 -24.94 5.23 49.25
CA MET A 219 -25.72 5.96 50.25
C MET A 219 -27.22 5.73 50.07
N ARG A 220 -27.75 5.82 48.85
CA ARG A 220 -29.16 5.51 48.56
C ARG A 220 -29.51 4.07 48.94
N SER A 221 -28.64 3.11 48.62
CA SER A 221 -28.85 1.70 48.97
C SER A 221 -28.84 1.49 50.49
N LYS A 222 -27.97 2.17 51.25
CA LYS A 222 -27.95 2.12 52.72
C LYS A 222 -29.25 2.69 53.31
N VAL A 223 -29.66 3.88 52.88
CA VAL A 223 -30.89 4.53 53.34
C VAL A 223 -32.12 3.67 53.03
N GLN A 224 -32.19 3.09 51.83
CA GLN A 224 -33.28 2.18 51.45
C GLN A 224 -33.32 0.93 52.34
N LYS A 225 -32.15 0.34 52.66
CA LYS A 225 -32.07 -0.81 53.59
C LYS A 225 -32.53 -0.41 54.99
N GLU A 226 -32.13 0.75 55.50
CA GLU A 226 -32.57 1.25 56.81
C GLU A 226 -34.08 1.50 56.86
N MET A 227 -34.66 2.11 55.82
CA MET A 227 -36.11 2.28 55.73
C MET A 227 -36.84 0.93 55.70
N MET A 228 -36.36 -0.03 54.91
CA MET A 228 -36.94 -1.38 54.88
C MET A 228 -36.82 -2.11 56.22
N MET A 229 -35.71 -1.95 56.95
CA MET A 229 -35.55 -2.54 58.28
C MET A 229 -36.52 -1.91 59.28
N LYS A 230 -36.66 -0.57 59.28
CA LYS A 230 -37.64 0.14 60.11
C LYS A 230 -39.08 -0.26 59.78
N GLU A 231 -39.42 -0.46 58.51
CA GLU A 231 -40.72 -0.96 58.10
C GLU A 231 -40.97 -2.40 58.57
N LYS A 232 -39.94 -3.28 58.48
CA LYS A 232 -40.02 -4.64 59.01
C LYS A 232 -40.22 -4.65 60.52
N GLU A 233 -39.51 -3.82 61.27
CA GLU A 233 -39.68 -3.66 62.72
C GLU A 233 -41.09 -3.20 63.08
N LYS A 234 -41.63 -2.20 62.36
CA LYS A 234 -43.02 -1.76 62.54
C LYS A 234 -44.01 -2.90 62.28
N LYS A 235 -43.84 -3.65 61.18
CA LYS A 235 -44.67 -4.81 60.86
C LYS A 235 -44.55 -5.91 61.92
N GLU A 236 -43.36 -6.13 62.48
CA GLU A 236 -43.15 -7.10 63.56
C GLU A 236 -43.87 -6.69 64.84
N ILE A 237 -43.81 -5.40 65.22
CA ILE A 237 -44.54 -4.85 66.37
C ILE A 237 -46.05 -5.00 66.16
N GLU A 238 -46.56 -4.64 64.99
CA GLU A 238 -47.98 -4.77 64.64
C GLU A 238 -48.45 -6.23 64.71
N LEU A 239 -47.69 -7.16 64.14
CA LEU A 239 -47.97 -8.61 64.24
C LEU A 239 -47.88 -9.11 65.68
N ARG A 240 -46.96 -8.58 66.49
CA ARG A 240 -46.80 -8.93 67.90
C ARG A 240 -47.98 -8.42 68.75
N GLU A 241 -48.48 -7.22 68.48
CA GLU A 241 -49.66 -6.67 69.13
C GLU A 241 -50.93 -7.43 68.72
N LEU A 242 -51.08 -7.75 67.43
CA LEU A 242 -52.17 -8.58 66.92
C LEU A 242 -52.15 -9.97 67.57
N ALA A 243 -50.97 -10.58 67.69
CA ALA A 243 -50.80 -11.86 68.39
C ALA A 243 -51.10 -11.75 69.89
N ARG A 244 -50.74 -10.64 70.55
CA ARG A 244 -51.09 -10.39 71.95
C ARG A 244 -52.61 -10.25 72.12
N LYS A 245 -53.27 -9.53 71.22
CA LYS A 245 -54.73 -9.36 71.19
C LYS A 245 -55.45 -10.69 70.93
N ALA A 246 -54.98 -11.49 69.96
CA ALA A 246 -55.50 -12.84 69.72
C ALA A 246 -55.30 -13.78 70.91
N ARG A 247 -54.20 -13.63 71.67
CA ARG A 247 -53.99 -14.38 72.92
C ARG A 247 -54.89 -13.91 74.06
N SER A 248 -55.12 -12.60 74.22
CA SER A 248 -56.04 -12.09 75.24
C SER A 248 -57.47 -12.53 74.96
N ASP A 249 -57.90 -12.49 73.70
CA ASP A 249 -59.25 -12.94 73.31
C ASP A 249 -59.43 -14.45 73.53
N ARG A 250 -58.35 -15.24 73.37
CA ARG A 250 -58.35 -16.68 73.68
C ARG A 250 -58.28 -16.99 75.19
N LEU A 251 -57.75 -16.06 76.01
CA LEU A 251 -57.71 -16.17 77.47
C LEU A 251 -59.05 -15.81 78.14
N VAL A 252 -59.98 -15.23 77.39
CA VAL A 252 -61.36 -14.92 77.84
C VAL A 252 -62.37 -15.86 77.17
N GLY A 253 -61.99 -17.14 76.98
CA GLY A 253 -62.92 -18.26 76.76
C GLY A 253 -63.39 -18.87 78.10
N PRO A 254 -64.55 -19.56 78.17
CA PRO A 254 -65.31 -19.73 79.41
C PRO A 254 -64.58 -20.54 80.49
N LYS A 255 -64.73 -20.09 81.75
CA LYS A 255 -64.10 -20.59 82.99
C LYS A 255 -63.77 -22.09 82.99
N GLU A 256 -62.49 -22.42 83.05
CA GLU A 256 -61.98 -23.78 83.29
C GLU A 256 -62.34 -24.28 84.71
N SER A 257 -62.70 -25.57 84.79
CA SER A 257 -63.06 -26.26 86.03
C SER A 257 -61.81 -26.70 86.80
N ARG A 258 -61.92 -26.82 88.13
CA ARG A 258 -60.84 -27.13 89.09
C ARG A 258 -59.99 -28.36 88.71
N GLY A 259 -60.51 -29.31 87.91
CA GLY A 259 -59.79 -30.49 87.44
C GLY A 259 -58.73 -30.23 86.36
N GLU A 260 -58.94 -29.25 85.45
CA GLU A 260 -58.02 -28.98 84.34
C GLU A 260 -56.74 -28.25 84.81
N ARG A 261 -56.82 -27.59 85.98
CA ARG A 261 -55.70 -26.87 86.60
C ARG A 261 -54.59 -27.79 87.08
N GLU A 262 -54.92 -29.01 87.49
CA GLU A 262 -53.95 -29.99 87.99
C GLU A 262 -53.19 -30.69 86.85
N GLU A 263 -53.87 -30.95 85.72
CA GLU A 263 -53.21 -31.49 84.52
C GLU A 263 -52.25 -30.48 83.88
N ARG A 264 -52.55 -29.18 83.94
CA ARG A 264 -51.65 -28.13 83.44
C ARG A 264 -50.34 -28.08 84.24
N LEU A 265 -50.40 -28.28 85.56
CA LEU A 265 -49.24 -28.34 86.44
C LEU A 265 -48.38 -29.59 86.18
N ASN A 266 -49.01 -30.74 85.91
CA ASN A 266 -48.29 -31.94 85.50
C ASN A 266 -47.62 -31.78 84.13
N ARG A 267 -48.26 -31.07 83.19
CA ARG A 267 -47.69 -30.75 81.89
C ARG A 267 -46.53 -29.75 81.97
N GLU A 268 -46.59 -28.81 82.91
CA GLU A 268 -45.49 -27.87 83.21
C GLU A 268 -44.30 -28.56 83.85
N LYS A 269 -44.52 -29.50 84.78
CA LYS A 269 -43.46 -30.35 85.36
C LYS A 269 -42.71 -31.15 84.28
N ILE A 270 -43.43 -31.75 83.33
CA ILE A 270 -42.83 -32.49 82.20
C ILE A 270 -42.00 -31.55 81.29
N ARG A 271 -42.42 -30.30 81.10
CA ARG A 271 -41.66 -29.33 80.29
C ARG A 271 -40.42 -28.83 81.01
N GLU A 272 -40.50 -28.66 82.33
CA GLU A 272 -39.39 -28.21 83.15
C GLU A 272 -38.34 -29.32 83.32
N GLU A 273 -38.77 -30.57 83.44
CA GLU A 273 -37.90 -31.74 83.42
C GLU A 273 -37.15 -31.88 82.09
N ARG A 274 -37.84 -31.74 80.95
CA ARG A 274 -37.23 -31.76 79.60
C ARG A 274 -36.33 -30.54 79.31
N ARG A 275 -36.47 -29.46 80.09
CA ARG A 275 -35.59 -28.28 80.03
C ARG A 275 -34.33 -28.52 80.86
N ARG A 276 -34.48 -29.14 82.04
CA ARG A 276 -33.37 -29.56 82.91
C ARG A 276 -32.53 -30.67 82.30
N GLU A 277 -33.15 -31.54 81.50
CA GLU A 277 -32.48 -32.57 80.71
C GLU A 277 -31.62 -31.97 79.59
N ARG A 278 -32.14 -31.05 78.78
CA ARG A 278 -31.36 -30.31 77.76
C ARG A 278 -30.22 -29.47 78.35
N GLU A 279 -30.39 -28.99 79.59
CA GLU A 279 -29.35 -28.26 80.30
C GLU A 279 -28.23 -29.19 80.80
N ARG A 280 -28.57 -30.42 81.23
CA ARG A 280 -27.59 -31.46 81.53
C ARG A 280 -26.89 -31.96 80.26
N GLU A 281 -27.61 -32.12 79.16
CA GLU A 281 -27.08 -32.51 77.85
C GLU A 281 -26.10 -31.46 77.31
N ARG A 282 -26.45 -30.17 77.35
CA ARG A 282 -25.53 -29.07 76.98
C ARG A 282 -24.28 -29.03 77.87
N ARG A 283 -24.40 -29.40 79.15
CA ARG A 283 -23.26 -29.45 80.09
C ARG A 283 -22.38 -30.70 79.88
N LEU A 284 -22.95 -31.82 79.40
CA LEU A 284 -22.19 -33.00 78.96
C LEU A 284 -21.52 -32.76 77.61
N GLU A 285 -22.22 -32.13 76.66
CA GLU A 285 -21.68 -31.77 75.34
C GLU A 285 -20.51 -30.76 75.46
N ALA A 286 -20.59 -29.82 76.41
CA ALA A 286 -19.49 -28.92 76.73
C ALA A 286 -18.31 -29.62 77.42
N LYS A 287 -18.55 -30.69 78.22
CA LYS A 287 -17.49 -31.51 78.83
C LYS A 287 -16.81 -32.44 77.82
N ASP A 288 -17.55 -32.99 76.86
CA ASP A 288 -17.02 -33.83 75.78
C ASP A 288 -16.24 -33.02 74.73
N ALA A 289 -16.65 -31.76 74.47
CA ALA A 289 -15.91 -30.81 73.64
C ALA A 289 -14.54 -30.41 74.23
N ALA A 290 -14.42 -30.39 75.56
CA ALA A 290 -13.16 -30.08 76.26
C ALA A 290 -12.16 -31.27 76.29
N MET A 291 -12.62 -32.50 76.00
CA MET A 291 -11.79 -33.72 75.98
C MET A 291 -11.37 -34.17 74.57
N GLY A 292 -11.62 -33.34 73.54
CA GLY A 292 -11.16 -33.59 72.16
C GLY A 292 -11.92 -34.67 71.38
N LYS A 293 -13.03 -35.20 71.91
CA LYS A 293 -13.89 -36.14 71.19
C LYS A 293 -14.90 -35.36 70.35
N LYS A 294 -14.68 -35.29 69.03
CA LYS A 294 -15.57 -34.59 68.09
C LYS A 294 -17.02 -35.08 68.24
N SER A 295 -17.98 -34.18 68.45
CA SER A 295 -19.40 -34.52 68.62
C SER A 295 -19.99 -35.08 67.31
N LYS A 296 -21.01 -35.95 67.42
CA LYS A 296 -21.65 -36.66 66.29
C LYS A 296 -22.01 -35.71 65.13
N ILE A 297 -22.46 -34.49 65.42
CA ILE A 297 -22.87 -33.51 64.42
C ILE A 297 -21.68 -32.89 63.65
N THR A 298 -20.51 -32.78 64.29
CA THR A 298 -19.28 -32.34 63.62
C THR A 298 -18.67 -33.46 62.77
N ARG A 299 -18.77 -34.71 63.26
CA ARG A 299 -18.29 -35.91 62.55
C ARG A 299 -19.11 -36.22 61.29
N ASP A 300 -20.43 -36.04 61.34
CA ASP A 300 -21.31 -36.24 60.19
C ASP A 300 -21.14 -35.12 59.13
N ARG A 301 -20.72 -33.91 59.55
CA ARG A 301 -20.44 -32.80 58.64
C ARG A 301 -19.16 -33.03 57.82
N ASP A 302 -18.12 -33.55 58.48
CA ASP A 302 -16.80 -33.80 57.89
C ASP A 302 -16.69 -35.14 57.11
N ARG A 303 -17.78 -35.94 57.00
CA ARG A 303 -17.77 -37.14 56.15
C ARG A 303 -17.72 -36.80 54.67
N ASP A 304 -16.88 -37.54 53.94
CA ASP A 304 -16.75 -37.45 52.48
C ASP A 304 -18.08 -37.82 51.78
N VAL A 305 -18.28 -37.25 50.60
CA VAL A 305 -19.52 -37.37 49.83
C VAL A 305 -19.83 -38.84 49.48
N SER A 306 -18.81 -39.64 49.18
CA SER A 306 -18.95 -41.08 48.93
C SER A 306 -19.39 -41.86 50.18
N GLU A 307 -18.91 -41.49 51.37
CA GLU A 307 -19.34 -42.11 52.64
C GLU A 307 -20.74 -41.67 53.03
N LYS A 308 -21.12 -40.41 52.77
CA LYS A 308 -22.51 -39.94 52.95
C LYS A 308 -23.50 -40.65 52.02
N VAL A 309 -23.06 -41.00 50.80
CA VAL A 309 -23.85 -41.79 49.85
C VAL A 309 -23.95 -43.25 50.29
N ALA A 310 -22.84 -43.86 50.74
CA ALA A 310 -22.83 -45.23 51.26
C ALA A 310 -23.63 -45.40 52.57
N LEU A 311 -23.74 -44.34 53.38
CA LEU A 311 -24.53 -44.32 54.62
C LEU A 311 -25.99 -43.86 54.40
N GLY A 312 -26.43 -43.63 53.16
CA GLY A 312 -27.80 -43.23 52.82
C GLY A 312 -28.23 -41.84 53.34
N MET A 313 -27.27 -41.00 53.76
CA MET A 313 -27.53 -39.67 54.33
C MET A 313 -27.58 -38.55 53.26
N ALA A 314 -27.21 -38.85 52.02
CA ALA A 314 -27.36 -37.91 50.90
C ALA A 314 -28.82 -37.90 50.42
N SER A 315 -29.53 -36.78 50.66
CA SER A 315 -30.77 -36.50 49.95
C SER A 315 -30.44 -36.30 48.48
N THR A 316 -30.52 -37.37 47.68
CA THR A 316 -30.55 -37.27 46.23
C THR A 316 -31.89 -36.64 45.90
N GLY A 317 -31.88 -35.41 45.37
CA GLY A 317 -33.06 -34.62 45.06
C GLY A 317 -34.01 -35.35 44.11
N THR A 318 -34.91 -36.15 44.67
CA THR A 318 -36.02 -36.79 43.97
C THR A 318 -37.14 -35.77 43.82
N SER A 319 -36.99 -34.89 42.83
CA SER A 319 -38.11 -34.17 42.22
C SER A 319 -37.69 -33.53 40.90
N ARG A 320 -37.64 -34.33 39.83
CA ARG A 320 -37.82 -33.83 38.46
C ARG A 320 -38.68 -34.81 37.68
N GLY A 321 -39.99 -34.62 37.79
CA GLY A 321 -41.01 -35.33 37.02
C GLY A 321 -41.19 -34.75 35.62
N GLU A 322 -40.14 -34.72 34.81
CA GLU A 322 -40.22 -34.45 33.37
C GLU A 322 -39.27 -35.37 32.61
N VAL A 323 -39.72 -35.87 31.45
CA VAL A 323 -39.05 -36.82 30.57
C VAL A 323 -37.61 -36.37 30.28
N MET A 324 -36.63 -37.27 30.41
CA MET A 324 -35.23 -36.98 30.08
C MET A 324 -35.09 -36.70 28.58
N TYR A 325 -35.01 -35.43 28.19
CA TYR A 325 -34.66 -35.04 26.84
C TYR A 325 -33.15 -35.22 26.60
N ASP A 326 -32.77 -35.62 25.38
CA ASP A 326 -31.37 -35.82 24.98
C ASP A 326 -30.60 -34.49 24.99
N GLN A 327 -29.49 -34.45 25.72
CA GLN A 327 -28.65 -33.26 25.92
C GLN A 327 -28.13 -32.66 24.59
N ARG A 328 -28.04 -33.46 23.52
CA ARG A 328 -27.65 -33.00 22.19
C ARG A 328 -28.68 -32.06 21.54
N LEU A 329 -29.92 -32.00 22.04
CA LEU A 329 -30.94 -31.09 21.54
C LEU A 329 -30.88 -29.69 22.17
N PHE A 330 -30.41 -29.54 23.42
CA PHE A 330 -30.51 -28.26 24.14
C PHE A 330 -29.45 -27.22 23.77
N ASN A 331 -28.45 -27.60 22.97
CA ASN A 331 -27.37 -26.70 22.53
C ASN A 331 -27.34 -26.54 21.00
N GLN A 332 -28.47 -26.74 20.32
CA GLN A 332 -28.59 -26.45 18.89
C GLN A 332 -29.10 -25.01 18.72
N GLU A 333 -28.23 -24.10 18.27
CA GLU A 333 -28.48 -22.65 18.09
C GLU A 333 -29.50 -22.30 16.99
N LYS A 334 -30.23 -23.29 16.46
CA LYS A 334 -31.07 -23.21 15.26
C LYS A 334 -32.40 -22.44 15.40
N GLY A 335 -32.59 -21.68 16.48
CA GLY A 335 -33.90 -21.10 16.81
C GLY A 335 -34.02 -19.58 16.67
N MET A 336 -32.93 -18.83 16.69
CA MET A 336 -32.99 -17.35 16.72
C MET A 336 -32.62 -16.65 15.40
N ASP A 337 -31.88 -17.30 14.50
CA ASP A 337 -31.33 -16.65 13.30
C ASP A 337 -32.23 -16.71 12.05
N SER A 338 -33.27 -17.55 12.02
CA SER A 338 -33.97 -17.90 10.78
C SER A 338 -35.27 -17.12 10.51
N GLY A 339 -35.48 -15.93 11.10
CA GLY A 339 -36.81 -15.29 11.04
C GLY A 339 -36.91 -13.76 11.11
N PHE A 340 -35.81 -13.02 11.26
CA PHE A 340 -35.85 -11.56 11.44
C PHE A 340 -34.97 -10.79 10.43
N ALA A 341 -35.00 -11.20 9.17
CA ALA A 341 -34.30 -10.48 8.10
C ALA A 341 -35.19 -9.40 7.46
N VAL A 342 -34.61 -8.23 7.20
CA VAL A 342 -35.23 -7.13 6.44
C VAL A 342 -35.24 -7.52 4.96
N ASP A 343 -36.26 -7.12 4.18
CA ASP A 343 -36.52 -7.55 2.79
C ASP A 343 -35.32 -7.34 1.82
N ASP A 344 -34.41 -6.41 2.14
CA ASP A 344 -33.17 -6.17 1.37
C ASP A 344 -32.01 -7.13 1.70
N SER A 345 -32.15 -7.98 2.72
CA SER A 345 -31.12 -8.94 3.13
C SER A 345 -31.33 -10.27 2.39
N TYR A 346 -30.49 -10.56 1.40
CA TYR A 346 -30.49 -11.79 0.58
C TYR A 346 -30.17 -13.06 1.41
N ASN A 347 -31.06 -13.42 2.35
CA ASN A 347 -30.96 -14.56 3.27
C ASN A 347 -31.95 -15.67 2.88
N VAL A 348 -32.01 -16.03 1.60
CA VAL A 348 -32.97 -17.02 1.06
C VAL A 348 -32.62 -18.46 1.45
N TYR A 349 -31.37 -18.73 1.85
CA TYR A 349 -30.88 -20.06 2.17
C TYR A 349 -30.24 -20.12 3.56
N ASP A 350 -30.64 -21.11 4.37
CA ASP A 350 -30.10 -21.36 5.71
C ASP A 350 -28.63 -21.83 5.72
N LYS A 351 -28.10 -22.25 4.56
CA LYS A 351 -26.75 -22.79 4.40
C LYS A 351 -26.08 -22.21 3.15
N GLY A 352 -24.81 -21.85 3.26
CA GLY A 352 -24.00 -21.45 2.12
C GLY A 352 -23.86 -22.57 1.08
N LEU A 353 -23.85 -22.20 -0.21
CA LEU A 353 -23.76 -23.14 -1.34
C LEU A 353 -22.50 -24.04 -1.29
N PHE A 354 -21.43 -23.57 -0.63
CA PHE A 354 -20.20 -24.33 -0.43
C PHE A 354 -19.97 -24.59 1.07
N THR A 355 -19.76 -25.86 1.43
CA THR A 355 -19.35 -26.30 2.77
C THR A 355 -17.91 -25.89 3.14
N ALA A 356 -17.21 -25.23 2.21
CA ALA A 356 -15.80 -24.89 2.28
C ALA A 356 -15.45 -23.72 3.21
N GLN A 357 -16.38 -22.80 3.51
CA GLN A 357 -16.04 -21.59 4.28
C GLN A 357 -15.64 -21.87 5.75
N PRO A 358 -16.33 -22.73 6.53
CA PRO A 358 -15.88 -23.07 7.89
C PRO A 358 -14.73 -24.09 7.90
N THR A 359 -14.49 -24.82 6.81
CA THR A 359 -13.44 -25.86 6.69
C THR A 359 -12.15 -25.34 6.04
N LEU A 360 -12.15 -24.16 5.42
CA LEU A 360 -10.96 -23.55 4.81
C LEU A 360 -9.84 -23.26 5.82
N SER A 361 -10.16 -22.97 7.08
CA SER A 361 -9.17 -22.77 8.15
C SER A 361 -8.62 -24.07 8.74
N THR A 362 -9.18 -25.23 8.36
CA THR A 362 -8.84 -26.55 8.90
C THR A 362 -8.55 -27.61 7.83
N LEU A 363 -8.58 -27.24 6.54
CA LEU A 363 -8.54 -28.19 5.42
C LEU A 363 -7.26 -29.03 5.39
N TYR A 364 -6.15 -28.52 5.94
CA TYR A 364 -4.98 -29.33 6.27
C TYR A 364 -4.14 -28.64 7.35
N ARG A 365 -4.17 -29.16 8.58
CA ARG A 365 -3.26 -28.77 9.67
C ARG A 365 -2.60 -30.02 10.23
N PRO A 366 -1.37 -30.36 9.82
CA PRO A 366 -0.69 -31.54 10.32
C PRO A 366 -0.48 -31.41 11.84
N LYS A 367 -0.99 -32.39 12.59
CA LYS A 367 -0.80 -32.49 14.04
C LYS A 367 0.48 -33.28 14.28
N LYS A 368 1.52 -32.61 14.77
CA LYS A 368 2.85 -33.20 15.03
C LYS A 368 2.78 -34.42 15.97
N ASP A 369 1.80 -34.44 16.87
CA ASP A 369 1.68 -35.49 17.89
C ASP A 369 1.14 -36.81 17.30
N THR A 370 0.22 -36.77 16.32
CA THR A 370 -0.43 -37.98 15.81
C THR A 370 0.44 -38.79 14.85
N ASP A 371 1.34 -38.14 14.11
CA ASP A 371 2.28 -38.85 13.21
C ASP A 371 3.35 -39.62 14.00
N SER A 372 3.76 -39.09 15.16
CA SER A 372 4.77 -39.72 16.02
C SER A 372 4.30 -41.03 16.64
N GLU A 373 3.02 -41.11 17.02
CA GLU A 373 2.41 -42.34 17.56
C GLU A 373 2.14 -43.39 16.48
N MET A 374 1.88 -42.98 15.23
CA MET A 374 1.49 -43.92 14.17
C MET A 374 2.67 -44.49 13.38
N TYR A 375 3.76 -43.73 13.20
CA TYR A 375 4.90 -44.15 12.36
C TYR A 375 6.19 -44.45 13.15
N GLY A 376 6.19 -44.24 14.47
CA GLY A 376 7.38 -44.36 15.31
C GLY A 376 8.34 -43.19 15.08
N GLY A 377 8.97 -42.70 16.16
CA GLY A 377 9.88 -41.55 16.08
C GLY A 377 11.05 -41.80 15.13
N ALA A 378 11.55 -40.74 14.50
CA ALA A 378 12.71 -40.79 13.60
C ALA A 378 13.93 -41.48 14.24
N ASP A 379 14.06 -41.38 15.56
CA ASP A 379 15.13 -41.98 16.35
C ASP A 379 15.04 -43.51 16.39
N GLU A 380 13.84 -44.09 16.44
CA GLU A 380 13.64 -45.55 16.46
C GLU A 380 13.91 -46.19 15.09
N GLN A 381 13.64 -45.47 13.99
CA GLN A 381 13.96 -45.92 12.64
C GLN A 381 15.47 -45.87 12.35
N LEU A 382 16.16 -44.82 12.81
CA LEU A 382 17.62 -44.71 12.69
C LEU A 382 18.33 -45.84 13.44
N ASP A 383 17.86 -46.16 14.65
CA ASP A 383 18.39 -47.25 15.46
C ASP A 383 18.21 -48.62 14.80
N LYS A 384 17.10 -48.82 14.09
CA LYS A 384 16.84 -50.06 13.31
C LYS A 384 17.76 -50.19 12.11
N ILE A 385 18.06 -49.08 11.41
CA ILE A 385 18.93 -49.10 10.22
C ILE A 385 20.39 -49.32 10.63
N MET A 386 20.85 -48.66 11.70
CA MET A 386 22.22 -48.82 12.21
C MET A 386 22.53 -50.22 12.72
N LYS A 387 21.54 -50.96 13.23
CA LYS A 387 21.73 -52.32 13.76
C LYS A 387 21.73 -53.42 12.69
N THR A 388 21.54 -53.09 11.41
CA THR A 388 21.58 -54.08 10.33
C THR A 388 22.96 -54.17 9.69
N GLU A 389 23.56 -55.36 9.69
CA GLU A 389 24.85 -55.71 9.07
C GLU A 389 24.87 -55.59 7.53
N ARG A 390 23.83 -55.01 6.91
CA ARG A 390 23.65 -54.93 5.43
C ARG A 390 24.61 -53.97 4.72
N PHE A 391 25.36 -53.14 5.44
CA PHE A 391 26.19 -52.08 4.86
C PHE A 391 27.67 -52.11 5.29
N LYS A 392 28.18 -53.27 5.75
CA LYS A 392 29.63 -53.49 5.89
C LYS A 392 30.20 -54.08 4.58
N PRO A 393 31.14 -53.40 3.89
CA PRO A 393 31.79 -53.95 2.70
C PRO A 393 32.90 -54.96 3.05
N ASP A 394 32.88 -56.15 2.45
CA ASP A 394 33.80 -57.28 2.73
C ASP A 394 35.22 -57.16 2.13
N LYS A 395 35.55 -56.05 1.44
CA LYS A 395 36.90 -55.83 0.88
C LYS A 395 37.29 -54.36 0.99
N ALA A 396 38.34 -54.08 1.78
CA ALA A 396 39.00 -52.78 1.79
C ALA A 396 39.95 -52.66 0.58
N PHE A 397 39.90 -51.52 -0.10
CA PHE A 397 40.75 -51.18 -1.26
C PHE A 397 42.18 -50.88 -0.78
N SER A 398 43.15 -51.69 -1.22
CA SER A 398 44.57 -51.51 -0.90
C SER A 398 45.13 -50.30 -1.65
N GLY A 399 45.54 -49.25 -0.94
CA GLY A 399 46.18 -48.10 -1.59
C GLY A 399 46.54 -46.90 -0.72
N THR A 400 46.14 -46.84 0.55
CA THR A 400 46.52 -45.75 1.44
C THR A 400 46.90 -46.29 2.82
N SER A 401 48.16 -46.07 3.21
CA SER A 401 48.64 -46.36 4.56
C SER A 401 47.87 -45.53 5.58
N GLU A 402 47.33 -46.22 6.59
CA GLU A 402 46.69 -45.67 7.77
C GLU A 402 47.53 -44.58 8.45
N ARG A 403 46.90 -43.43 8.69
CA ARG A 403 46.98 -42.81 10.02
C ARG A 403 45.57 -42.70 10.58
N THR A 404 45.32 -43.59 11.53
CA THR A 404 44.26 -43.51 12.54
C THR A 404 44.35 -42.17 13.28
N SER A 405 43.34 -41.32 13.09
CA SER A 405 42.97 -40.31 14.08
C SER A 405 41.46 -40.08 13.99
N THR A 406 40.78 -40.33 15.11
CA THR A 406 39.39 -40.00 15.38
C THR A 406 39.12 -38.54 15.00
N ARG A 407 38.29 -38.31 13.99
CA ARG A 407 37.79 -36.97 13.65
C ARG A 407 36.34 -36.87 14.10
N ASP A 408 36.15 -36.18 15.20
CA ASP A 408 34.88 -35.62 15.63
C ASP A 408 34.77 -34.22 15.00
N GLY A 409 33.78 -34.02 14.12
CA GLY A 409 33.55 -32.74 13.43
C GLY A 409 32.92 -32.88 12.04
N PRO A 410 31.97 -32.00 11.66
CA PRO A 410 31.25 -32.09 10.39
C PRO A 410 32.15 -31.78 9.17
N VAL A 411 31.85 -32.46 8.07
CA VAL A 411 32.56 -32.41 6.78
C VAL A 411 32.52 -30.99 6.19
N PRO A 412 33.66 -30.43 5.76
CA PRO A 412 33.74 -29.11 5.14
C PRO A 412 33.08 -29.11 3.75
N PHE A 413 32.27 -28.09 3.47
CA PHE A 413 31.82 -27.76 2.13
C PHE A 413 32.91 -26.95 1.42
N GLU A 414 33.06 -27.24 0.13
CA GLU A 414 33.92 -26.53 -0.80
C GLU A 414 33.44 -25.07 -0.95
N ALA A 415 34.36 -24.14 -0.67
CA ALA A 415 34.39 -22.70 -0.97
C ALA A 415 33.12 -21.85 -0.70
N ASP A 416 33.12 -21.11 0.42
CA ASP A 416 32.30 -19.90 0.63
C ASP A 416 32.75 -18.81 -0.38
N PRO A 417 31.95 -18.51 -1.43
CA PRO A 417 32.33 -17.55 -2.47
C PRO A 417 32.33 -16.09 -1.99
N PHE A 418 31.81 -15.82 -0.78
CA PHE A 418 31.58 -14.48 -0.25
C PHE A 418 32.45 -14.14 0.96
N GLY A 419 33.33 -15.05 1.40
CA GLY A 419 34.32 -14.80 2.47
C GLY A 419 33.71 -14.44 3.83
N LEU A 420 32.44 -14.78 4.05
CA LEU A 420 31.69 -14.44 5.25
C LEU A 420 32.16 -15.26 6.45
N ASP A 421 32.61 -16.49 6.23
CA ASP A 421 33.15 -17.34 7.30
C ASP A 421 34.51 -16.85 7.82
N GLN A 422 35.34 -16.25 6.96
CA GLN A 422 36.58 -15.60 7.39
C GLN A 422 36.30 -14.31 8.17
N PHE A 423 35.32 -13.52 7.72
CA PHE A 423 34.88 -12.31 8.41
C PHE A 423 34.30 -12.61 9.81
N LEU A 424 33.44 -13.62 9.93
CA LEU A 424 32.86 -14.01 11.21
C LEU A 424 33.89 -14.60 12.18
N THR A 425 34.91 -15.32 11.68
CA THR A 425 35.99 -15.85 12.52
C THR A 425 36.99 -14.78 12.97
N GLU A 426 37.24 -13.74 12.16
CA GLU A 426 38.06 -12.59 12.54
C GLU A 426 37.37 -11.66 13.54
N VAL A 427 36.07 -11.41 13.37
CA VAL A 427 35.25 -10.65 14.34
C VAL A 427 35.18 -11.38 15.69
N LYS A 428 35.12 -12.72 15.67
CA LYS A 428 35.09 -13.54 16.90
C LYS A 428 36.46 -13.67 17.58
N LYS A 429 37.58 -13.44 16.87
CA LYS A 429 38.96 -13.43 17.41
C LYS A 429 39.45 -12.06 17.88
N GLY A 430 38.62 -11.01 17.81
CA GLY A 430 38.87 -9.74 18.50
C GLY A 430 40.15 -9.01 18.09
N LYS A 431 40.59 -9.12 16.82
CA LYS A 431 41.72 -8.35 16.29
C LYS A 431 41.24 -7.33 15.25
N LYS A 432 41.62 -6.07 15.47
CA LYS A 432 41.22 -4.88 14.68
C LYS A 432 41.59 -5.06 13.19
N ALA A 433 40.58 -5.09 12.32
CA ALA A 433 40.73 -5.14 10.87
C ALA A 433 40.77 -3.73 10.26
N MET A 434 41.89 -3.03 10.36
CA MET A 434 42.17 -1.80 9.61
C MET A 434 43.69 -1.62 9.42
N SER A 435 44.31 -2.48 8.64
CA SER A 435 45.62 -2.20 8.04
C SER A 435 45.85 -3.15 6.88
N ASN A 436 45.96 -2.61 5.67
CA ASN A 436 46.31 -3.29 4.42
C ASN A 436 45.14 -3.74 3.53
N VAL A 437 44.44 -2.77 2.94
CA VAL A 437 43.92 -2.90 1.57
C VAL A 437 44.31 -1.62 0.82
N GLY A 438 45.38 -1.69 0.02
CA GLY A 438 45.96 -0.53 -0.65
C GLY A 438 47.39 -0.78 -1.15
N SER A 439 47.60 -1.85 -1.91
CA SER A 439 48.80 -2.18 -2.69
C SER A 439 48.52 -3.55 -3.32
N GLY A 440 48.56 -3.82 -4.62
CA GLY A 440 49.09 -3.15 -5.78
C GLY A 440 49.27 -4.24 -6.85
N GLY A 441 49.13 -3.88 -8.13
CA GLY A 441 49.63 -4.66 -9.28
C GLY A 441 48.68 -5.74 -9.82
N THR A 442 48.17 -5.56 -11.05
CA THR A 442 48.73 -6.11 -12.32
C THR A 442 48.33 -7.58 -12.53
N MET A 443 47.89 -8.09 -13.67
CA MET A 443 47.65 -7.61 -15.03
C MET A 443 47.06 -8.82 -15.81
N LYS A 444 46.46 -8.50 -16.96
CA LYS A 444 46.44 -9.28 -18.22
C LYS A 444 45.35 -10.34 -18.49
N ALA A 445 44.78 -10.09 -19.67
CA ALA A 445 43.88 -10.87 -20.50
C ALA A 445 44.55 -12.05 -21.21
N SER A 446 43.74 -13.04 -21.62
CA SER A 446 43.74 -13.61 -22.99
C SER A 446 42.52 -14.53 -23.18
N ALA A 447 41.69 -14.26 -24.20
CA ALA A 447 41.47 -15.10 -25.38
C ALA A 447 40.53 -16.30 -25.15
N GLY A 448 39.26 -16.24 -25.60
CA GLY A 448 38.79 -16.78 -26.90
C GLY A 448 37.74 -17.87 -26.58
N SER A 449 36.73 -18.26 -27.37
CA SER A 449 36.23 -17.98 -28.72
C SER A 449 34.93 -18.82 -28.88
N THR A 450 34.05 -18.44 -29.83
CA THR A 450 33.04 -19.27 -30.55
C THR A 450 31.63 -19.44 -29.89
N ARG A 451 30.57 -18.74 -30.36
CA ARG A 451 29.56 -19.06 -31.44
C ARG A 451 28.51 -20.09 -30.95
N ASP A 452 27.18 -19.98 -31.05
CA ASP A 452 26.18 -19.42 -31.99
C ASP A 452 25.00 -18.80 -31.17
N GLY A 453 24.09 -17.92 -31.59
CA GLY A 453 23.47 -17.66 -32.90
C GLY A 453 21.98 -18.05 -32.86
N TYR A 454 21.07 -17.17 -32.41
CA TYR A 454 19.63 -17.26 -32.70
C TYR A 454 18.96 -15.88 -32.75
N GLU A 455 18.62 -15.45 -33.96
CA GLU A 455 17.64 -14.40 -34.24
C GLU A 455 16.22 -14.95 -34.07
N THR A 456 15.32 -14.16 -33.47
CA THR A 456 13.90 -14.16 -33.87
C THR A 456 13.30 -12.77 -33.69
N SER A 457 12.97 -12.17 -34.83
CA SER A 457 12.12 -11.01 -35.03
C SER A 457 10.64 -11.42 -34.87
N SER A 458 9.81 -10.57 -34.25
CA SER A 458 8.65 -9.96 -34.92
C SER A 458 7.57 -9.41 -33.96
N ARG A 459 6.97 -8.28 -34.39
CA ARG A 459 5.62 -7.73 -34.09
C ARG A 459 5.47 -6.66 -32.99
N THR A 460 5.58 -5.44 -33.49
CA THR A 460 4.85 -4.21 -33.14
C THR A 460 3.34 -4.43 -32.90
N ARG A 461 2.79 -3.76 -31.88
CA ARG A 461 1.34 -3.68 -31.60
C ARG A 461 0.88 -2.23 -31.73
N ILE A 462 -0.15 -2.03 -32.56
CA ILE A 462 -0.86 -0.79 -32.87
C ILE A 462 -1.90 -0.51 -31.77
N ALA A 463 -2.08 0.77 -31.39
CA ALA A 463 -3.23 1.23 -30.60
C ALA A 463 -4.02 2.26 -31.41
N PHE A 464 -5.33 2.01 -31.57
CA PHE A 464 -6.30 2.94 -32.12
C PHE A 464 -6.95 3.72 -30.98
N ASP A 465 -7.02 5.03 -31.17
CA ASP A 465 -7.78 5.98 -30.37
C ASP A 465 -9.24 5.99 -30.86
N LYS A 466 -10.21 6.03 -29.94
CA LYS A 466 -11.64 6.07 -30.26
C LYS A 466 -12.24 7.28 -29.58
N GLY A 467 -12.45 8.34 -30.36
CA GLY A 467 -13.19 9.51 -29.95
C GLY A 467 -14.67 9.20 -29.71
N ARG A 468 -15.21 9.86 -28.70
CA ARG A 468 -16.51 10.53 -28.76
C ARG A 468 -16.37 11.90 -28.11
#